data_AF-A0A1E3RAJ5-F1
#
_entry.id   AF-A0A1E3RAJ5-F1
#
_cell.length_a   1.000
_cell.length_b   1.000
_cell.length_c   1.000
_cell.angle_alpha   90.00
_cell.angle_beta   90.00
_cell.angle_gamma   90.00
#
_symmetry.space_group_name_H-M   'P 1'
#
loop_
_entity.id
_entity.type
_entity.pdbx_description
1 polymer ?
#
loop_
_entity_poly.entity_id
_entity_poly.type
_entity_poly.pdbx_seq_one_letter_code
_entity_poly.pdbx_strand_id
1 'polypeptide(L)'
;MADQDNDDGGRWDVGAKDGVVYVERRSEDNQPVFSDQLEPDDARQLAGLLTKFADKAQAAGSDDSDSDDESDDDDSKDESDDDSDSDDDKDD
;
A
#
# COMPACT_ATOMS: atom_id res chain seq x y z
N MET A 1 -38.87 13.80 -8.65
CA MET A 1 -38.27 12.66 -9.37
C MET A 1 -36.77 12.83 -9.22
N ALA A 2 -36.15 11.91 -8.48
CA ALA A 2 -34.71 11.70 -8.31
C ALA A 2 -33.86 12.89 -7.80
N ASP A 3 -33.91 13.14 -6.50
CA ASP A 3 -32.73 13.57 -5.74
C ASP A 3 -31.74 12.40 -5.80
N GLN A 4 -30.87 12.42 -6.82
CA GLN A 4 -29.78 11.46 -6.99
C GLN A 4 -28.54 11.97 -6.25
N ASP A 5 -28.65 12.13 -4.95
CA ASP A 5 -27.49 12.13 -4.07
C ASP A 5 -27.16 10.65 -3.81
N ASN A 6 -26.40 10.02 -4.71
CA ASN A 6 -25.71 8.76 -4.40
C ASN A 6 -24.21 9.03 -4.39
N ASP A 7 -23.82 10.12 -3.73
CA ASP A 7 -22.50 10.21 -3.15
C ASP A 7 -22.51 9.31 -1.90
N ASP A 8 -22.42 7.99 -2.08
CA ASP A 8 -21.90 7.06 -1.06
C ASP A 8 -20.40 7.37 -0.77
N GLY A 9 -20.05 8.66 -0.75
CA GLY A 9 -18.74 9.28 -0.58
C GLY A 9 -18.34 9.28 0.88
N GLY A 10 -18.37 8.10 1.47
CA GLY A 10 -17.86 7.90 2.82
C GLY A 10 -16.39 8.30 2.93
N ARG A 11 -16.03 9.04 3.98
CA ARG A 11 -14.64 9.46 4.24
C ARG A 11 -13.79 8.24 4.61
N TRP A 12 -12.60 8.15 4.02
CA TRP A 12 -11.55 7.27 4.51
C TRP A 12 -10.77 7.95 5.63
N ASP A 13 -10.77 7.33 6.81
CA ASP A 13 -9.94 7.69 7.96
C ASP A 13 -8.79 6.68 8.06
N VAL A 14 -7.55 7.19 8.09
CA VAL A 14 -6.34 6.36 8.22
C VAL A 14 -5.53 6.83 9.43
N GLY A 15 -5.05 5.89 10.24
CA GLY A 15 -4.24 6.18 11.43
C GLY A 15 -3.19 5.11 11.67
N ALA A 16 -2.18 5.43 12.47
CA ALA A 16 -1.15 4.48 12.89
C ALA A 16 -1.13 4.44 14.43
N LYS A 17 -1.22 3.25 15.00
CA LYS A 17 -1.17 3.05 16.45
C LYS A 17 -0.68 1.64 16.77
N ASP A 18 0.09 1.49 17.84
CA ASP A 18 0.58 0.17 18.32
C ASP A 18 1.33 -0.65 17.25
N GLY A 19 2.00 0.00 16.30
CA GLY A 19 2.76 -0.65 15.23
C GLY A 19 1.93 -1.15 14.05
N VAL A 20 0.62 -0.87 14.01
CA VAL A 20 -0.27 -1.23 12.90
C VAL A 20 -0.94 0.00 12.30
N VAL A 21 -1.32 -0.10 11.03
CA VAL A 21 -2.05 0.94 10.29
C VAL A 21 -3.53 0.58 10.27
N TYR A 22 -4.36 1.49 10.77
CA TYR A 22 -5.81 1.39 10.77
C TYR A 22 -6.36 2.11 9.56
N VAL A 23 -7.23 1.43 8.81
CA VAL A 23 -7.95 2.01 7.67
C VAL A 23 -9.44 1.83 7.92
N GLU A 24 -10.18 2.93 7.96
CA GLU A 24 -11.62 2.93 8.21
C GLU A 24 -12.34 3.71 7.10
N ARG A 25 -13.42 3.15 6.55
CA ARG A 25 -14.38 3.90 5.73
C ARG A 25 -15.58 4.22 6.60
N ARG A 26 -15.93 5.50 6.68
CA ARG A 26 -17.12 5.98 7.39
C ARG A 26 -18.18 6.45 6.42
N SER A 27 -19.44 6.13 6.66
CA SER A 27 -20.58 6.76 5.96
C SER A 27 -20.69 8.25 6.28
N GLU A 28 -21.55 8.95 5.56
CA GLU A 28 -21.88 10.36 5.80
C GLU A 28 -22.38 10.61 7.24
N ASP A 29 -23.07 9.64 7.84
CA ASP A 29 -23.48 9.66 9.26
C ASP A 29 -22.34 9.40 10.26
N ASN A 30 -21.08 9.41 9.80
CA ASN A 30 -19.88 9.10 10.57
C ASN A 30 -19.95 7.71 11.26
N GLN A 31 -20.67 6.77 10.64
CA GLN A 31 -20.72 5.37 11.07
C GLN A 31 -19.62 4.57 10.35
N PRO A 32 -18.82 3.76 11.04
CA PRO A 32 -17.83 2.91 10.39
C PRO A 32 -18.54 1.81 9.59
N VAL A 33 -18.32 1.80 8.28
CA VAL A 33 -18.84 0.77 7.36
C VAL A 33 -17.78 -0.24 6.96
N PHE A 34 -16.52 0.13 7.07
CA PHE A 34 -15.38 -0.74 6.85
C PHE A 34 -14.28 -0.34 7.84
N SER A 35 -13.64 -1.33 8.44
CA SER A 35 -12.49 -1.11 9.33
C SER A 35 -11.53 -2.28 9.16
N ASP A 36 -10.27 -1.97 8.88
CA ASP A 36 -9.21 -2.97 8.75
C ASP A 36 -7.92 -2.52 9.45
N GLN A 37 -7.07 -3.50 9.76
CA GLN A 37 -5.78 -3.32 10.41
C GLN A 37 -4.71 -3.99 9.55
N LEU A 38 -3.74 -3.20 9.11
CA LEU A 38 -2.65 -3.64 8.25
C LEU A 38 -1.34 -3.54 9.00
N GLU A 39 -0.46 -4.51 8.81
CA GLU A 39 0.94 -4.36 9.19
C GLU A 39 1.60 -3.28 8.33
N PRO A 40 2.70 -2.65 8.79
CA PRO A 40 3.34 -1.56 8.07
C PRO A 40 3.73 -1.92 6.63
N ASP A 41 4.21 -3.14 6.40
CA ASP A 41 4.62 -3.60 5.07
C ASP A 41 3.43 -3.89 4.15
N ASP A 42 2.32 -4.42 4.68
CA ASP A 42 1.08 -4.59 3.93
C ASP A 42 0.45 -3.23 3.55
N ALA A 43 0.51 -2.25 4.47
CA ALA A 43 0.04 -0.90 4.20
C ALA A 43 0.84 -0.22 3.08
N ARG A 44 2.16 -0.44 3.02
CA ARG A 44 3.01 0.06 1.93
C ARG A 44 2.68 -0.61 0.59
N GLN A 45 2.51 -1.93 0.59
CA GLN A 45 2.12 -2.68 -0.61
C GLN A 45 0.77 -2.19 -1.14
N LEU A 46 -0.23 -2.01 -0.25
CA LEU A 46 -1.54 -1.48 -0.62
C LEU A 46 -1.42 -0.06 -1.18
N ALA A 47 -0.63 0.82 -0.58
CA ALA A 47 -0.40 2.16 -1.09
C ALA A 47 0.19 2.14 -2.51
N GLY A 48 1.18 1.28 -2.77
CA GLY A 48 1.76 1.11 -4.10
C GLY A 48 0.74 0.62 -5.14
N LEU A 49 -0.12 -0.32 -4.77
CA LEU A 49 -1.21 -0.78 -5.63
C LEU A 49 -2.22 0.36 -5.91
N LEU A 50 -2.63 1.10 -4.88
CA LEU A 50 -3.58 2.20 -5.03
C LEU A 50 -3.03 3.28 -5.98
N THR A 51 -1.75 3.66 -5.84
CA THR A 51 -1.09 4.60 -6.76
C THR A 51 -1.09 4.07 -8.19
N LYS A 52 -0.59 2.84 -8.41
CA LYS A 52 -0.51 2.23 -9.74
C LYS A 52 -1.87 2.18 -10.46
N PHE A 53 -2.94 1.84 -9.73
CA PHE A 53 -4.28 1.77 -10.30
C PHE A 53 -4.92 3.16 -10.50
N ALA A 54 -4.58 4.15 -9.66
CA ALA A 54 -4.98 5.54 -9.87
C ALA A 54 -4.34 6.12 -11.14
N ASP A 55 -3.03 5.91 -11.32
CA ASP A 55 -2.30 6.36 -12.51
C ASP A 55 -2.87 5.72 -13.78
N LYS A 56 -3.15 4.41 -13.73
CA LYS A 56 -3.81 3.69 -14.84
C LYS A 56 -5.21 4.22 -15.13
N ALA A 57 -5.99 4.57 -14.11
CA ALA A 57 -7.33 5.14 -14.29
C ALA A 57 -7.27 6.55 -14.92
N GLN A 58 -6.28 7.37 -14.53
CA GLN A 58 -6.03 8.68 -15.13
C GLN A 58 -5.60 8.55 -16.61
N ALA A 59 -4.70 7.60 -16.90
CA ALA A 59 -4.27 7.30 -18.26
C ALA A 59 -5.42 6.78 -19.14
N ALA A 60 -6.32 5.96 -18.60
CA ALA A 60 -7.48 5.46 -19.34
C ALA A 60 -8.55 6.54 -19.63
N GLY A 61 -8.56 7.63 -18.87
CA GLY A 61 -9.44 8.78 -19.08
C GLY A 61 -8.91 9.82 -20.08
N SER A 62 -7.65 9.70 -20.49
CA SER A 62 -6.99 10.65 -21.39
C SER A 62 -6.63 9.95 -22.70
N ASP A 63 -7.46 10.13 -23.73
CA ASP A 63 -7.07 9.92 -25.13
C ASP A 63 -6.10 11.03 -25.54
N ASP A 64 -4.87 11.03 -25.02
CA ASP A 64 -3.75 11.78 -25.60
C ASP A 64 -2.42 11.28 -25.01
N SER A 65 -1.75 10.46 -25.82
CA SER A 65 -0.31 10.47 -26.13
C SER A 65 0.77 10.63 -25.03
N ASP A 66 1.68 9.64 -25.04
CA ASP A 66 3.10 9.70 -24.67
C ASP A 66 3.48 10.26 -23.28
N SER A 67 3.82 9.38 -22.34
CA SER A 67 5.24 9.05 -22.11
C SER A 67 5.38 7.90 -21.12
N ASP A 68 6.06 6.86 -21.59
CA ASP A 68 7.03 6.07 -20.85
C ASP A 68 7.63 6.76 -19.61
N ASP A 69 7.35 6.23 -18.42
CA ASP A 69 8.31 6.31 -17.31
C ASP A 69 8.22 5.02 -16.48
N GLU A 70 8.64 3.94 -17.12
CA GLU A 70 9.04 2.69 -16.46
C GLU A 70 10.37 2.94 -15.74
N SER A 71 10.38 3.80 -14.71
CA SER A 71 11.51 3.89 -13.79
C SER A 71 11.43 2.75 -12.79
N ASP A 72 12.04 1.65 -13.21
CA ASP A 72 12.65 0.61 -12.40
C ASP A 72 13.49 1.24 -11.28
N ASP A 73 13.12 1.00 -10.02
CA ASP A 73 14.02 1.17 -8.87
C ASP A 73 14.05 -0.17 -8.11
N ASP A 74 14.77 -1.11 -8.74
CA ASP A 74 15.45 -2.21 -8.06
C ASP A 74 16.58 -1.60 -7.22
N ASP A 75 16.35 -1.43 -5.91
CA ASP A 75 17.45 -1.32 -4.95
C ASP A 75 17.32 -2.42 -3.89
N SER A 76 17.93 -3.55 -4.28
CA SER A 76 18.36 -4.66 -3.45
C SER A 76 19.04 -4.22 -2.14
N LYS A 77 18.62 -4.78 -1.01
CA LYS A 77 19.53 -5.04 0.12
C LYS A 77 19.16 -6.30 0.90
N ASP A 78 19.69 -7.39 0.38
CA ASP A 78 20.52 -8.37 1.10
C ASP A 78 20.05 -8.78 2.50
N GLU A 79 19.15 -9.77 2.55
CA GLU A 79 18.94 -10.62 3.71
C GLU A 79 19.23 -12.06 3.30
N SER A 80 20.41 -12.57 3.65
CA SER A 80 20.67 -14.00 3.82
C SER A 80 21.82 -14.20 4.80
N ASP A 81 21.43 -14.17 6.07
CA ASP A 81 22.05 -14.87 7.19
C ASP A 81 22.18 -16.36 6.82
N ASP A 82 23.40 -16.85 6.56
CA ASP A 82 23.69 -18.28 6.43
C ASP A 82 24.77 -18.67 7.44
N ASP A 83 24.25 -19.07 8.60
CA ASP A 83 24.65 -20.25 9.37
C ASP A 83 26.15 -20.52 9.59
N SER A 84 26.55 -20.26 10.84
CA SER A 84 27.32 -21.17 11.69
C SER A 84 27.80 -22.49 11.06
N ASP A 85 29.10 -22.61 10.82
CA ASP A 85 29.78 -23.89 11.03
C ASP A 85 31.01 -23.70 11.91
N SER A 86 31.10 -24.62 12.87
CA SER A 86 31.97 -24.67 14.03
C SER A 86 33.15 -25.59 13.71
N ASP A 87 34.23 -25.41 14.46
CA ASP A 87 35.37 -26.34 14.61
C ASP A 87 36.34 -26.49 13.42
N ASP A 88 37.61 -26.16 13.64
CA ASP A 88 38.61 -27.17 14.07
C ASP A 88 40.01 -26.54 14.20
N ASP A 89 40.59 -26.70 15.39
CA ASP A 89 42.01 -26.67 15.75
C ASP A 89 43.07 -26.55 14.64
N LYS A 90 44.06 -25.66 14.88
CA LYS A 90 45.48 -26.05 14.83
C LYS A 90 46.43 -25.03 15.48
N ASP A 91 46.98 -25.49 16.59
CA ASP A 91 48.28 -25.19 17.19
C ASP A 91 49.43 -25.46 16.18
N ASP A 92 50.26 -24.44 15.89
CA ASP A 92 51.73 -24.52 15.67
C ASP A 92 52.35 -23.10 15.69
#